data_AF-A0A0S4L2B2-F1
#
_entry.id   AF-A0A0S4L2B2-F1
#
_cell.length_a   1.000
_cell.length_b   1.000
_cell.length_c   1.000
_cell.angle_alpha   90.00
_cell.angle_beta   90.00
_cell.angle_gamma   90.00
#
_symmetry.space_group_name_H-M   'P 1'
#
loop_
_entity.id
_entity.type
_entity.pdbx_description
1 polymer ?
#
loop_
_entity_poly.entity_id
_entity_poly.type
_entity_poly.pdbx_seq_one_letter_code
_entity_poly.pdbx_strand_id
1 'polypeptide(L)'
;MNRVTFPLWLLSIFIITLTSCSVLKATVSTIKTCYRVTKRTVKGTVWIVRETSQFTKEATNLVYHIGKFTFEVVRAPLDVCLVRDELQTIDGLPVTEAIRLGRVKTAPYTVNGSRYIPMTVTSAQT
;
A
#
# COMPACT_ATOMS: atom_id res chain seq x y z
N MET A 1 45.59 28.06 -73.29
CA MET A 1 44.31 27.91 -72.57
C MET A 1 44.16 26.43 -72.24
N ASN A 2 44.69 25.99 -71.10
CA ASN A 2 44.81 24.56 -70.77
C ASN A 2 43.49 24.04 -70.22
N ARG A 3 42.75 23.26 -71.03
CA ARG A 3 41.53 22.58 -70.59
C ARG A 3 41.92 21.40 -69.70
N VAL A 4 41.76 21.59 -68.39
CA VAL A 4 41.90 20.52 -67.40
C VAL A 4 40.69 19.59 -67.56
N THR A 5 40.86 18.48 -68.28
CA THR A 5 39.86 17.41 -68.36
C THR A 5 39.99 16.54 -67.12
N PHE A 6 39.22 16.85 -66.07
CA PHE A 6 39.07 15.95 -64.93
C PHE A 6 38.39 14.65 -65.38
N PRO A 7 38.91 13.47 -65.02
CA PRO A 7 38.33 12.21 -65.45
C PRO A 7 36.98 12.00 -64.77
N LEU A 8 35.95 11.79 -65.59
CA LEU A 8 34.54 11.60 -65.19
C LEU A 8 34.35 10.52 -64.11
N TRP A 9 35.26 9.54 -64.05
CA TRP A 9 35.28 8.45 -63.07
C TRP A 9 35.66 8.89 -61.64
N LEU A 10 36.50 9.92 -61.47
CA LEU A 10 36.82 10.44 -60.12
C LEU A 10 35.63 11.19 -59.51
N LEU A 11 34.82 11.85 -60.34
CA LEU A 11 33.64 12.59 -59.89
C LEU A 11 32.50 11.66 -59.48
N SER A 12 32.34 10.50 -60.15
CA SER A 12 31.35 9.49 -59.75
C SER A 12 31.72 8.81 -58.42
N ILE A 13 33.00 8.48 -58.20
CA ILE A 13 33.48 7.93 -56.92
C ILE A 13 33.23 8.91 -55.78
N PHE A 14 33.52 10.20 -55.99
CA PHE A 14 33.30 11.22 -54.97
C PHE A 14 31.82 11.34 -54.58
N ILE A 15 30.90 11.33 -55.56
CA ILE A 15 29.45 11.35 -55.30
C ILE A 15 28.98 10.09 -54.55
N ILE A 16 29.48 8.90 -54.90
CA ILE A 16 29.13 7.63 -54.22
C ILE A 16 29.60 7.63 -52.75
N THR A 17 30.78 8.19 -52.46
CA THR A 17 31.28 8.29 -51.08
C THR A 17 30.50 9.30 -50.24
N LEU A 18 30.07 10.43 -50.82
CA LEU A 18 29.23 11.42 -50.13
C LEU A 18 27.85 10.87 -49.77
N THR A 19 27.20 10.15 -50.71
CA THR A 19 25.87 9.55 -50.47
C THR A 19 25.92 8.41 -49.46
N SER A 20 27.01 7.66 -49.42
CA SER A 20 27.21 6.59 -48.43
C SER A 20 27.37 7.14 -47.00
N CYS A 21 28.05 8.28 -46.83
CA CYS A 21 28.29 8.88 -45.52
C CYS A 21 27.01 9.48 -44.89
N SER A 22 26.11 10.04 -45.70
CA SER A 22 24.84 10.60 -45.21
C SER A 22 23.86 9.52 -44.73
N VAL A 23 23.80 8.38 -45.43
CA VAL A 23 22.96 7.22 -45.05
C VAL A 23 23.42 6.60 -43.73
N LEU A 24 24.73 6.49 -43.51
CA LEU A 24 25.30 5.99 -42.24
C LEU A 24 25.01 6.92 -41.05
N LYS A 25 25.04 8.24 -41.26
CA LYS A 25 24.69 9.20 -40.20
C LYS A 25 23.19 9.15 -39.85
N ALA A 26 22.33 9.00 -40.87
CA ALA A 26 20.89 8.87 -40.67
C ALA A 26 20.55 7.61 -39.85
N THR A 27 21.15 6.47 -40.18
CA THR A 27 20.92 5.19 -39.48
C THR A 27 21.42 5.19 -38.03
N VAL A 28 22.57 5.79 -37.73
CA VAL A 28 23.04 5.94 -36.34
C VAL A 28 22.11 6.87 -35.53
N SER A 29 21.61 7.95 -36.17
CA SER A 29 20.68 8.88 -35.54
C SER A 29 19.33 8.23 -35.23
N THR A 30 18.78 7.42 -36.14
CA THR A 30 17.53 6.70 -35.92
C THR A 30 17.67 5.67 -34.80
N ILE A 31 18.75 4.88 -34.77
CA ILE A 31 19.03 3.92 -33.68
C ILE A 31 19.10 4.63 -32.32
N LYS A 32 19.83 5.75 -32.25
CA LYS A 32 19.95 6.53 -31.01
C LYS A 32 18.62 7.12 -30.56
N THR A 33 17.79 7.54 -31.51
CA THR A 33 16.45 8.07 -31.25
C THR A 33 15.52 6.98 -30.74
N CYS A 34 15.50 5.80 -31.39
CA CYS A 34 14.74 4.64 -30.92
C CYS A 34 15.15 4.23 -29.50
N TYR A 35 16.46 4.09 -29.23
CA TYR A 35 16.95 3.79 -27.87
C TYR A 35 16.47 4.83 -26.84
N ARG A 36 16.51 6.12 -27.17
CA ARG A 36 16.08 7.19 -26.27
C ARG A 36 14.58 7.14 -26.00
N VAL A 37 13.77 6.85 -27.02
CA VAL A 37 12.32 6.68 -26.87
C VAL A 37 12.02 5.47 -26.00
N THR A 38 12.59 4.30 -26.30
CA THR A 38 12.40 3.08 -25.50
C THR A 38 12.81 3.29 -24.05
N LYS A 39 13.97 3.90 -23.79
CA LYS A 39 14.44 4.20 -22.44
C LYS A 39 13.48 5.12 -21.68
N ARG A 40 12.89 6.12 -22.35
CA ARG A 40 11.90 7.03 -21.74
C ARG A 40 10.59 6.31 -21.45
N THR A 41 10.11 5.49 -22.37
CA THR A 41 8.89 4.70 -22.20
C THR A 41 9.02 3.74 -21.02
N VAL A 42 10.11 2.97 -20.94
CA VAL A 42 10.36 2.03 -19.83
C VAL A 42 10.45 2.76 -18.49
N LYS A 43 11.11 3.92 -18.44
CA LYS A 43 11.13 4.71 -17.20
C LYS A 43 9.76 5.25 -16.82
N GLY A 44 8.98 5.69 -17.80
CA GLY A 44 7.61 6.17 -17.58
C GLY A 44 6.69 5.08 -17.03
N THR A 45 6.74 3.87 -17.61
CA THR A 45 5.91 2.75 -17.14
C THR A 45 6.29 2.31 -15.73
N VAL A 46 7.58 2.19 -15.42
CA VAL A 46 8.05 1.85 -14.06
C VAL A 46 7.63 2.91 -13.04
N TRP A 47 7.71 4.20 -13.41
CA TRP A 47 7.28 5.28 -12.54
C TRP A 47 5.77 5.21 -12.24
N ILE A 48 4.93 5.07 -13.27
CA ILE A 48 3.46 4.96 -13.10
C ILE A 48 3.11 3.78 -12.20
N VAL A 49 3.67 2.59 -12.46
CA VAL A 49 3.39 1.38 -11.65
C VAL A 49 3.81 1.58 -10.19
N ARG A 50 4.96 2.22 -9.95
CA ARG A 50 5.44 2.50 -8.60
C ARG A 50 4.50 3.45 -7.85
N GLU A 51 4.11 4.55 -8.49
CA GLU A 51 3.16 5.52 -7.93
C GLU A 51 1.82 4.84 -7.62
N THR A 52 1.22 4.14 -8.59
CA THR A 52 -0.04 3.42 -8.40
C THR A 52 0.03 2.41 -7.25
N SER A 53 1.16 1.71 -7.09
CA SER A 53 1.36 0.76 -6.00
C SER A 53 1.43 1.44 -4.63
N GLN A 54 2.08 2.61 -4.53
CA GLN A 54 2.15 3.39 -3.29
C GLN A 54 0.77 3.96 -2.92
N PHE A 55 0.07 4.57 -3.89
CA PHE A 55 -1.31 5.05 -3.69
C PHE A 55 -2.26 3.92 -3.26
N THR A 56 -2.14 2.73 -3.85
CA THR A 56 -3.00 1.59 -3.48
C THR A 56 -2.76 1.14 -2.03
N LYS A 57 -1.50 1.11 -1.58
CA LYS A 57 -1.16 0.78 -0.18
C LYS A 57 -1.78 1.78 0.79
N GLU A 58 -1.69 3.06 0.49
CA GLU A 58 -2.26 4.12 1.35
C GLU A 58 -3.79 4.08 1.37
N ALA A 59 -4.43 3.90 0.21
CA ALA A 59 -5.88 3.75 0.12
C ALA A 59 -6.37 2.52 0.90
N THR A 60 -5.65 1.41 0.82
CA THR A 60 -6.00 0.18 1.56
C THR A 60 -5.85 0.39 3.07
N ASN A 61 -4.81 1.10 3.51
CA ASN A 61 -4.64 1.44 4.92
C ASN A 61 -5.80 2.33 5.43
N LEU A 62 -6.22 3.32 4.64
CA LEU A 62 -7.37 4.16 4.97
C LEU A 62 -8.66 3.35 5.09
N VAL A 63 -8.96 2.49 4.11
CA VAL A 63 -10.14 1.61 4.13
C VAL A 63 -10.12 0.68 5.34
N TYR A 64 -8.96 0.12 5.68
CA TYR A 64 -8.80 -0.71 6.88
C TYR A 64 -9.12 0.06 8.16
N HIS A 65 -8.63 1.30 8.30
CA HIS A 65 -8.92 2.14 9.45
C HIS A 65 -10.41 2.52 9.54
N ILE A 66 -11.06 2.84 8.42
CA ILE A 66 -12.49 3.13 8.37
C ILE A 66 -13.32 1.89 8.75
N GLY A 67 -12.97 0.72 8.21
CA GLY A 67 -13.62 -0.54 8.54
C GLY A 67 -13.45 -0.92 10.00
N LYS A 68 -12.24 -0.77 10.55
CA LYS A 68 -11.95 -0.98 11.98
C LYS A 68 -12.78 -0.07 12.87
N PHE A 69 -12.83 1.23 12.57
CA PHE A 69 -13.66 2.18 13.30
C PHE A 69 -15.14 1.81 13.23
N THR A 70 -15.64 1.43 12.06
CA THR A 70 -17.04 1.01 11.87
C THR A 70 -17.35 -0.23 12.71
N PHE A 71 -16.45 -1.21 12.74
CA PHE A 71 -16.58 -2.40 13.57
C PHE A 71 -16.59 -2.06 15.07
N GLU A 72 -15.69 -1.20 15.54
CA GLU A 72 -15.64 -0.76 16.95
C GLU A 72 -16.93 -0.03 17.36
N VAL A 73 -17.45 0.86 16.52
CA VAL A 73 -18.71 1.57 16.77
C VAL A 73 -19.91 0.63 16.79
N VAL A 74 -20.00 -0.31 15.85
CA VAL A 74 -21.11 -1.29 15.80
C VAL A 74 -21.03 -2.29 16.96
N ARG A 75 -19.82 -2.63 17.41
CA ARG A 75 -19.62 -3.55 18.54
C ARG A 75 -19.90 -2.89 19.89
N ALA A 76 -19.64 -1.59 20.06
CA ALA A 76 -19.79 -0.91 21.34
C ALA A 76 -21.19 -1.08 21.99
N PRO A 77 -22.32 -1.00 21.25
CA PRO A 77 -23.64 -1.33 21.79
C PRO A 77 -23.80 -2.80 22.20
N LEU A 78 -23.18 -3.73 21.47
CA LEU A 78 -23.29 -5.17 21.74
C LEU A 78 -22.57 -5.58 23.03
N ASP A 79 -21.48 -4.90 23.38
CA ASP A 79 -20.78 -5.15 24.65
C ASP A 79 -21.70 -4.83 25.87
N VAL A 80 -22.65 -3.91 25.71
CA VAL A 80 -23.70 -3.64 26.70
C VAL A 80 -24.80 -4.71 26.65
N CYS A 81 -25.17 -5.20 25.47
CA CYS A 81 -26.16 -6.29 25.33
C CYS A 81 -25.72 -7.62 25.96
N LEU A 82 -24.42 -7.83 26.16
CA LEU A 82 -23.90 -9.03 26.83
C LEU A 82 -23.98 -8.95 28.36
N VAL A 83 -24.34 -7.79 28.92
CA VAL A 83 -24.59 -7.64 30.35
C VAL A 83 -25.96 -8.24 30.68
N ARG A 84 -25.97 -9.29 31.50
CA ARG A 84 -27.22 -9.91 32.00
C ARG A 84 -27.86 -8.98 33.03
N ASP A 85 -29.18 -8.79 32.95
CA ASP A 85 -29.94 -7.92 33.89
C ASP A 85 -29.81 -8.34 35.36
N GLU A 86 -29.55 -9.62 35.59
CA GLU A 86 -29.33 -10.20 36.92
C GLU A 86 -28.02 -9.72 37.58
N LEU A 87 -27.04 -9.29 36.77
CA LEU A 87 -25.72 -8.86 37.21
C LEU A 87 -25.79 -7.39 37.63
N GLN A 88 -25.68 -7.14 38.93
CA GLN A 88 -25.93 -5.81 39.49
C GLN A 88 -24.64 -4.98 39.59
N THR A 89 -23.58 -5.59 40.13
CA THR A 89 -22.30 -4.91 40.35
C THR A 89 -21.13 -5.86 40.15
N ILE A 90 -19.99 -5.30 39.75
CA ILE A 90 -18.69 -5.96 39.74
C ILE A 90 -17.73 -5.02 40.46
N ASP A 91 -17.00 -5.54 41.44
CA ASP A 91 -16.04 -4.79 42.25
C ASP A 91 -16.63 -3.55 42.96
N GLY A 92 -17.94 -3.60 43.28
CA GLY A 92 -18.69 -2.48 43.84
C GLY A 92 -19.03 -1.35 42.85
N LEU A 93 -18.71 -1.52 41.57
CA LEU A 93 -19.06 -0.60 40.49
C LEU A 93 -20.26 -1.13 39.68
N PRO A 94 -21.02 -0.24 39.00
CA PRO A 94 -21.94 -0.66 37.95
C PRO A 94 -21.22 -1.51 36.91
N VAL A 95 -21.90 -2.54 36.39
CA VAL A 95 -21.28 -3.55 35.49
C VAL A 95 -20.53 -2.91 34.33
N THR A 96 -21.15 -1.96 33.63
CA THR A 96 -20.56 -1.28 32.48
C THR A 96 -19.27 -0.54 32.84
N GLU A 97 -19.24 0.08 34.02
CA GLU A 97 -18.08 0.85 34.47
C GLU A 97 -16.93 -0.07 34.89
N ALA A 98 -17.23 -1.21 35.53
CA ALA A 98 -16.22 -2.22 35.84
C ALA A 98 -15.60 -2.82 34.56
N ILE A 99 -16.42 -3.08 33.53
CA ILE A 99 -15.94 -3.54 32.21
C ILE A 99 -15.06 -2.48 31.56
N ARG A 100 -15.52 -1.22 31.55
CA ARG A 100 -14.78 -0.07 30.99
C ARG A 100 -13.41 0.10 31.65
N LEU A 101 -13.32 -0.11 32.95
CA LEU A 101 -12.07 -0.03 33.73
C LEU A 101 -11.25 -1.33 33.73
N GLY A 102 -11.73 -2.39 33.08
CA GLY A 102 -11.05 -3.70 33.06
C GLY A 102 -11.05 -4.44 34.40
N ARG A 103 -11.87 -4.02 35.38
CA ARG A 103 -11.96 -4.57 36.75
C ARG A 103 -12.91 -5.76 36.83
N VAL A 104 -12.84 -6.68 35.87
CA VAL A 104 -13.77 -7.83 35.77
C VAL A 104 -13.16 -9.11 36.30
N LYS A 105 -11.90 -9.38 35.96
CA LYS A 105 -11.24 -10.63 36.31
C LYS A 105 -10.95 -10.66 37.81
N THR A 106 -11.32 -11.76 38.47
CA THR A 106 -11.10 -11.99 39.92
C THR A 106 -11.72 -10.93 40.85
N ALA A 107 -12.66 -10.13 40.37
CA ALA A 107 -13.38 -9.17 41.18
C ALA A 107 -14.62 -9.80 41.84
N PRO A 108 -14.98 -9.43 43.08
CA PRO A 108 -16.25 -9.83 43.68
C PRO A 108 -17.41 -9.21 42.90
N TYR A 109 -18.52 -9.94 42.74
CA TYR A 109 -19.67 -9.48 41.94
C TYR A 109 -20.99 -9.83 42.64
N THR A 110 -22.06 -9.11 42.29
CA THR A 110 -23.39 -9.33 42.87
C THR A 110 -24.38 -9.74 41.79
N VAL A 111 -25.10 -10.84 42.03
CA VAL A 111 -26.14 -11.38 41.15
C VAL A 111 -27.41 -11.56 41.96
N ASN A 112 -28.53 -10.97 41.51
CA ASN A 112 -29.82 -11.06 42.19
C ASN A 112 -29.73 -10.77 43.72
N GLY A 113 -28.95 -9.76 44.12
CA GLY A 113 -28.72 -9.38 45.52
C GLY A 113 -27.71 -10.23 46.29
N SER A 114 -27.24 -11.34 45.73
CA SER A 114 -26.24 -12.22 46.36
C SER A 114 -24.83 -11.86 45.89
N ARG A 115 -23.91 -11.64 46.84
CA ARG A 115 -22.51 -11.31 46.56
C ARG A 115 -21.65 -12.58 46.48
N TYR A 116 -20.91 -12.71 45.40
CA TYR A 116 -19.99 -13.81 45.13
C TYR A 116 -18.55 -13.30 45.09
N ILE A 117 -17.63 -14.10 45.62
CA ILE A 117 -16.19 -13.86 45.54
C ILE A 117 -15.59 -14.99 44.73
N PRO A 118 -15.02 -14.72 43.55
CA PRO A 118 -14.47 -15.77 42.71
C PRO A 118 -13.28 -16.45 43.41
N MET A 119 -13.26 -17.77 43.36
CA MET A 119 -12.19 -18.59 43.90
C MET A 119 -10.92 -18.45 43.02
N THR A 120 -9.74 -18.52 43.64
CA THR A 120 -8.48 -18.53 42.89
C THR A 120 -8.27 -19.89 42.23
N VAL A 121 -7.52 -19.93 41.11
CA VAL A 121 -7.24 -21.18 40.38
C VAL A 121 -6.60 -22.22 41.29
N THR A 122 -5.64 -21.82 42.14
CA THR A 122 -4.98 -22.69 43.10
C THR A 122 -5.95 -23.31 44.10
N SER A 123 -6.92 -22.53 44.58
CA SER A 123 -7.92 -23.02 45.53
C SER A 123 -8.99 -23.92 44.88
N ALA A 124 -9.08 -23.95 43.54
CA ALA A 124 -10.01 -24.80 42.80
C ALA A 124 -9.43 -26.17 42.40
N GLN A 125 -8.12 -26.40 42.62
CA GLN A 125 -7.43 -27.64 42.25
C GLN A 125 -7.47 -28.75 43.33
N THR A 126 -8.03 -28.44 44.49
CA THR A 126 -8.29 -29.37 45.61
C THR A 126 -9.72 -29.88 45.58
#